data_AF-A0A966YS68-F1
#
_entry.id   AF-A0A966YS68-F1
#
_cell.length_a   1.000
_cell.length_b   1.000
_cell.length_c   1.000
_cell.angle_alpha   90.00
_cell.angle_beta   90.00
_cell.angle_gamma   90.00
#
_symmetry.space_group_name_H-M   'P 1'
#
loop_
_entity.id
_entity.type
_entity.pdbx_description
1 polymer ?
#
loop_
_entity_poly.entity_id
_entity_poly.type
_entity_poly.pdbx_seq_one_letter_code
_entity_poly.pdbx_strand_id
1 'polypeptide(L)'
;MLKTETASASVTEIADVQGSPDTRNITIDKVGVKDLRHPVRIQDRSGLEQHTVANFNMYVELPHNFKGTHMSRFVEILSRHEREIS
;
A
#
# COMPACT_ATOMS: atom_id res chain seq x y z
N MET A 1 34.10 38.56 28.98
CA MET A 1 33.36 37.29 29.04
C MET A 1 32.07 37.47 28.24
N LEU A 2 32.12 37.21 26.93
CA LEU A 2 30.95 37.36 26.06
C LEU A 2 30.05 36.14 26.25
N LYS A 3 28.79 36.37 26.63
CA LYS A 3 27.75 35.33 26.66
C LYS A 3 27.25 35.14 25.23
N THR A 4 27.53 33.99 24.65
CA THR A 4 27.01 33.58 23.35
C THR A 4 25.59 33.04 23.56
N GLU A 5 24.58 33.76 23.08
CA GLU A 5 23.20 33.25 23.01
C GLU A 5 23.11 32.27 21.83
N THR A 6 22.98 30.98 22.13
CA THR A 6 22.69 29.94 21.15
C THR A 6 21.20 30.02 20.81
N ALA A 7 20.88 30.49 19.61
CA ALA A 7 19.53 30.43 19.07
C ALA A 7 19.12 28.95 18.89
N SER A 8 18.17 28.50 19.73
CA SER A 8 17.52 27.20 19.59
C SER A 8 16.53 27.27 18.42
N ALA A 9 16.91 26.69 17.28
CA ALA A 9 15.97 26.48 16.18
C ALA A 9 14.94 25.44 16.62
N SER A 10 13.70 25.87 16.86
CA SER A 10 12.58 24.97 17.14
C SER A 10 12.31 24.11 15.91
N VAL A 11 12.75 22.85 15.95
CA VAL A 11 12.33 21.83 15.00
C VAL A 11 10.81 21.69 15.16
N THR A 12 10.07 22.24 14.20
CA THR A 12 8.62 22.04 14.17
C THR A 12 8.40 20.63 13.64
N GLU A 13 8.00 19.71 14.51
CA GLU A 13 7.66 18.35 14.11
C GLU A 13 6.56 18.40 13.04
N ILE A 14 6.77 17.67 11.94
CA ILE A 14 5.73 17.50 10.93
C ILE A 14 4.55 16.78 11.59
N ALA A 15 3.40 17.43 11.58
CA ALA A 15 2.17 16.84 12.08
C ALA A 15 1.82 15.58 11.26
N ASP A 16 1.37 14.52 11.94
CA ASP A 16 0.85 13.33 11.29
C ASP A 16 -0.54 13.61 10.69
N VAL A 17 -0.54 14.15 9.48
CA VAL A 17 -1.75 14.44 8.70
C VAL A 17 -2.42 13.15 8.22
N GLN A 18 -1.71 12.03 8.10
CA GLN A 18 -2.26 10.78 7.56
C GLN A 18 -3.02 9.98 8.62
N GLY A 19 -2.59 10.04 9.88
CA GLY A 19 -3.27 9.37 11.00
C GLY A 19 -4.56 10.06 11.47
N SER A 20 -4.83 11.29 11.04
CA SER A 20 -6.04 12.02 11.44
C SER A 20 -7.27 11.63 10.60
N PRO A 21 -8.50 11.76 11.12
CA PRO A 21 -9.72 11.47 10.37
C PRO A 21 -9.86 12.28 9.08
N ASP A 22 -10.42 11.69 8.03
CA ASP A 22 -10.78 12.41 6.81
C ASP A 22 -12.12 13.13 6.99
N THR A 23 -12.11 14.46 6.85
CA THR A 23 -13.29 15.33 7.04
C THR A 23 -14.00 15.67 5.73
N ARG A 24 -13.45 15.27 4.58
CA ARG A 24 -14.01 15.60 3.26
C ARG A 24 -15.28 14.82 2.95
N ASN A 25 -15.54 13.74 3.69
CA ASN A 25 -16.69 12.86 3.50
C ASN A 25 -16.79 12.29 2.07
N ILE A 26 -15.63 11.95 1.48
CA ILE A 26 -15.52 11.38 0.13
C ILE A 26 -15.02 9.94 0.27
N THR A 27 -15.86 8.98 -0.11
CA THR A 27 -15.44 7.58 -0.29
C THR A 27 -14.62 7.45 -1.58
N ILE A 28 -13.56 6.64 -1.57
CA ILE A 28 -12.85 6.26 -2.81
C ILE A 28 -13.27 4.85 -3.19
N ASP A 29 -13.93 4.71 -4.33
CA ASP A 29 -14.45 3.42 -4.80
C ASP A 29 -13.33 2.37 -4.99
N LYS A 30 -12.15 2.81 -5.47
CA LYS A 30 -11.01 1.94 -5.73
C LYS A 30 -9.69 2.62 -5.39
N VAL A 31 -9.01 2.10 -4.38
CA VAL A 31 -7.62 2.45 -4.06
C VAL A 31 -6.78 1.17 -3.93
N GLY A 32 -5.54 1.20 -4.43
CA GLY A 32 -4.64 0.06 -4.37
C GLY A 32 -3.53 0.13 -5.41
N VAL A 33 -3.09 -1.02 -5.89
CA VAL A 33 -1.99 -1.17 -6.85
C VAL A 33 -2.49 -1.62 -8.22
N LYS A 34 -1.88 -1.10 -9.28
CA LYS A 34 -2.20 -1.39 -10.67
C LYS A 34 -0.93 -1.80 -11.41
N ASP A 35 -1.09 -2.64 -12.43
CA ASP A 35 -0.01 -3.04 -13.35
C ASP A 35 1.16 -3.75 -12.64
N LEU A 36 0.83 -4.53 -11.60
CA LEU A 36 1.83 -5.27 -10.83
C LEU A 36 2.14 -6.60 -11.51
N ARG A 37 3.36 -6.71 -12.04
CA ARG A 37 3.87 -7.98 -12.60
C ARG A 37 4.40 -8.89 -11.50
N HIS A 38 3.91 -10.11 -11.43
CA HIS A 38 4.32 -11.08 -10.43
C HIS A 38 4.39 -12.51 -11.01
N PRO A 39 5.45 -13.29 -10.74
CA PRO A 39 5.55 -14.69 -11.15
C PRO A 39 4.47 -15.53 -10.48
N VAL A 40 3.88 -16.47 -11.22
CA VAL A 40 2.82 -17.35 -10.72
C VAL A 40 2.97 -18.77 -11.26
N ARG A 41 2.38 -19.72 -10.52
CA ARG A 41 2.14 -21.10 -10.95
C ARG A 41 0.64 -21.29 -11.13
N ILE A 42 0.23 -21.75 -12.30
CA ILE A 42 -1.18 -21.98 -12.64
C ILE A 42 -1.34 -23.45 -13.04
N GLN A 43 -2.36 -24.12 -12.51
CA GLN A 43 -2.76 -25.44 -12.96
C GLN A 43 -3.81 -25.32 -14.06
N ASP A 44 -3.57 -25.92 -15.22
CA ASP A 44 -4.57 -25.96 -16.29
C ASP A 44 -5.61 -27.08 -16.09
N ARG A 45 -6.63 -27.11 -16.94
CA ARG A 45 -7.70 -28.13 -16.87
C ARG A 45 -7.22 -29.56 -17.12
N SER A 46 -6.05 -29.75 -17.71
CA SER A 46 -5.42 -31.07 -17.90
C SER A 46 -4.62 -31.51 -16.67
N GLY A 47 -4.53 -30.66 -15.65
CA GLY A 47 -3.80 -30.91 -14.41
C GLY A 47 -2.32 -30.56 -14.49
N LEU A 48 -1.85 -30.00 -15.62
CA LEU A 48 -0.46 -29.60 -15.79
C LEU A 48 -0.22 -28.24 -15.14
N GLU A 49 0.92 -28.13 -14.44
CA GLU A 49 1.39 -26.88 -13.88
C GLU A 49 2.17 -26.07 -14.93
N GLN A 50 1.88 -24.77 -15.02
CA GLN A 50 2.57 -23.84 -15.90
C GLN A 50 3.11 -22.66 -15.09
N HIS A 51 4.37 -22.33 -15.34
CA HIS A 51 5.03 -21.16 -14.76
C HIS A 51 4.93 -19.98 -15.73
N THR A 52 4.43 -18.84 -15.26
CA THR A 52 4.29 -17.63 -16.07
C THR A 52 4.40 -16.36 -15.22
N VAL A 53 4.33 -15.19 -15.86
CA VAL A 53 4.23 -13.90 -15.19
C VAL A 53 2.85 -13.32 -15.44
N ALA A 54 2.10 -13.07 -14.37
CA ALA A 54 0.77 -12.47 -14.43
C ALA A 54 0.83 -10.97 -14.08
N ASN A 55 -0.20 -10.24 -14.52
CA ASN A 55 -0.41 -8.84 -14.21
C ASN A 55 -1.60 -8.69 -13.25
N PHE A 56 -1.37 -8.04 -12.12
CA PHE A 56 -2.36 -7.87 -11.05
C PHE A 56 -2.79 -6.42 -10.90
N ASN A 57 -4.11 -6.25 -10.80
CA ASN A 57 -4.74 -5.03 -10.36
C ASN A 57 -5.52 -5.37 -9.08
N MET A 58 -5.14 -4.77 -7.96
CA MET A 58 -5.74 -5.07 -6.66
C MET A 58 -6.22 -3.78 -6.01
N TYR A 59 -7.49 -3.78 -5.60
CA TYR A 59 -8.16 -2.59 -5.08
C TYR A 59 -9.02 -2.95 -3.86
N VAL A 60 -9.24 -1.95 -3.03
CA VAL A 60 -10.27 -1.96 -1.98
C VAL A 60 -11.07 -0.66 -2.06
N GLU A 61 -12.27 -0.68 -1.51
CA GLU A 61 -12.99 0.56 -1.19
C GLU A 61 -12.28 1.25 -0.02
N LEU A 62 -12.15 2.57 -0.09
CA LEU A 62 -11.70 3.40 1.04
C LEU A 62 -12.90 4.16 1.60
N PRO A 63 -13.45 3.73 2.74
CA PRO A 63 -14.55 4.45 3.37
C PRO A 63 -14.13 5.88 3.72
N HIS A 64 -15.08 6.81 3.65
CA HIS A 64 -14.86 8.25 3.79
C HIS A 64 -14.18 8.71 5.09
N ASN A 65 -14.09 7.86 6.11
CA ASN A 65 -13.45 8.14 7.39
C ASN A 65 -11.96 7.78 7.43
N PHE A 66 -11.43 7.13 6.38
CA PHE A 66 -10.01 6.78 6.24
C PHE A 66 -9.32 7.66 5.20
N LYS A 67 -8.09 8.10 5.49
CA LYS A 67 -7.30 8.92 4.56
C LYS A 67 -6.51 8.13 3.52
N GLY A 68 -6.27 6.84 3.77
CA GLY A 68 -5.44 6.03 2.88
C GLY A 68 -5.47 4.53 3.20
N THR A 69 -4.79 3.78 2.33
CA THR A 69 -4.62 2.32 2.44
C THR A 69 -3.14 1.95 2.57
N HIS A 70 -2.86 0.79 3.15
CA HIS A 70 -1.50 0.25 3.25
C HIS A 70 -1.08 -0.39 1.92
N MET A 71 -0.46 0.39 1.04
CA MET A 71 -0.06 -0.06 -0.30
C MET A 71 0.87 -1.29 -0.29
N SER A 72 1.79 -1.38 0.67
CA SER A 72 2.71 -2.52 0.81
C SER A 72 1.99 -3.83 1.16
N ARG A 73 0.84 -3.75 1.82
CA ARG A 73 0.08 -4.93 2.22
C ARG A 73 -0.48 -5.71 1.04
N PHE A 74 -0.76 -5.05 -0.08
CA PHE A 74 -1.17 -5.70 -1.33
C PHE A 74 -0.05 -6.61 -1.89
N VAL A 75 1.18 -6.09 -1.94
CA VAL A 75 2.34 -6.84 -2.43
C VAL A 75 2.69 -7.96 -1.45
N GLU A 76 2.63 -7.69 -0.16
CA GLU A 76 2.86 -8.68 0.89
C GLU A 76 1.90 -9.88 0.77
N ILE A 77 0.62 -9.63 0.48
CA ILE A 77 -0.36 -10.70 0.26
C ILE A 77 0.05 -11.55 -0.94
N LEU A 78 0.42 -10.95 -2.08
CA LEU A 78 0.89 -11.72 -3.24
C LEU A 78 2.13 -12.56 -2.92
N SER A 79 3.13 -11.96 -2.28
CA SER A 79 4.38 -12.64 -1.93
C SER A 79 4.21 -13.76 -0.91
N ARG A 80 3.16 -13.74 -0.07
CA ARG A 80 2.87 -14.84 0.86
C ARG A 80 2.23 -16.05 0.17
N HIS A 81 1.61 -15.87 -1.00
CA HIS A 81 0.87 -16.90 -1.72
C HIS A 81 1.66 -17.43 -2.93
N GLU A 82 2.97 -17.67 -2.78
CA GLU A 82 3.81 -18.32 -3.82
C GLU A 82 3.35 -19.74 -4.19
N ARG A 83 2.42 -20.31 -3.43
CA ARG A 83 1.78 -21.61 -3.69
C ARG A 83 0.39 -21.37 -4.28
N GLU A 84 0.32 -21.53 -5.60
CA GLU A 84 -0.91 -21.78 -6.38
C GLU A 84 -1.96 -20.66 -6.39
N ILE A 85 -2.12 -20.04 -7.56
CA ILE A 85 -3.37 -19.37 -7.91
C ILE A 85 -4.15 -20.40 -8.73
N SER A 86 -5.04 -21.15 -8.06
CA SER A 86 -5.93 -22.15 -8.68
C SER A 86 -7.23 -21.55 -9.18
#